data_AF-A0A1V9ZXR8-F1
#
_entry.id   AF-A0A1V9ZXR8-F1
#
_cell.length_a   1.000
_cell.length_b   1.000
_cell.length_c   1.000
_cell.angle_alpha   90.00
_cell.angle_beta   90.00
_cell.angle_gamma   90.00
#
_symmetry.space_group_name_H-M   'P 1'
#
loop_
_entity.id
_entity.type
_entity.pdbx_description
1 polymer ?
#
loop_
_entity_poly.entity_id
_entity_poly.type
_entity_poly.pdbx_seq_one_letter_code
_entity_poly.pdbx_strand_id
1 'polypeptide(L)'
;MNLQLLLHPFDTEVERPPKRLKEFDQNNQEEIKRNELHDPFVFNGAMDWRAKFLSIGFDENGIFHQICPYRKGRWRKEEVAYAKELVQMVHTNRIKLQDQQSLREFIAKKLHSDEMRVLKKVFNSKAFVCQTSLPQSINIIYQDERTIQPLESLRQAFLKSVQLEAVLAIRQHLKQDESF
;
A
#
# COMPACT_ATOMS: atom_id res chain seq x y z
N MET A 1 62.21 61.98 29.29
CA MET A 1 62.04 61.50 30.67
C MET A 1 60.63 60.93 30.80
N ASN A 2 60.55 59.68 31.28
CA ASN A 2 59.46 59.01 32.01
C ASN A 2 58.01 59.14 31.51
N LEU A 3 57.41 58.06 30.98
CA LEU A 3 56.77 56.93 31.70
C LEU A 3 55.49 57.34 32.43
N GLN A 4 54.34 56.94 31.87
CA GLN A 4 53.30 56.28 32.67
C GLN A 4 52.36 55.45 31.78
N LEU A 5 52.57 54.13 31.86
CA LEU A 5 51.60 53.10 31.59
C LEU A 5 50.51 53.13 32.68
N LEU A 6 49.25 53.14 32.27
CA LEU A 6 48.14 52.73 33.13
C LEU A 6 47.22 51.78 32.35
N LEU A 7 47.09 50.57 32.90
CA LEU A 7 46.24 49.47 32.48
C LEU A 7 44.76 49.85 32.51
N HIS A 8 43.97 49.32 31.56
CA HIS A 8 42.61 48.79 31.78
C HIS A 8 42.21 47.85 30.61
N PRO A 9 41.24 46.94 30.81
CA PRO A 9 41.42 45.51 30.54
C PRO A 9 40.79 45.02 29.23
N PHE A 10 41.21 43.82 28.83
CA PHE A 10 40.61 42.99 27.78
C PHE A 10 39.10 42.78 28.03
N ASP A 11 38.25 43.36 27.19
CA ASP A 11 36.87 42.90 27.04
C ASP A 11 36.88 41.64 26.16
N THR A 12 36.50 40.53 26.79
CA THR A 12 36.29 39.25 26.14
C THR A 12 34.90 39.26 25.53
N GLU A 13 34.79 39.49 24.22
CA GLU A 13 33.53 39.23 23.50
C GLU A 13 33.29 37.71 23.47
N VAL A 14 32.47 37.23 24.41
CA VAL A 14 31.88 35.90 24.35
C VAL A 14 30.78 35.94 23.29
N GLU A 15 31.10 35.48 22.08
CA GLU A 15 30.10 35.16 21.05
C GLU A 15 29.06 34.20 21.63
N ARG A 16 27.84 34.69 21.84
CA ARG A 16 26.67 33.84 22.10
C ARG A 16 26.35 33.06 20.82
N PRO A 17 26.20 31.73 20.85
CA PRO A 17 25.77 30.99 19.68
C PRO A 17 24.34 31.43 19.29
N PRO A 18 24.04 31.51 17.99
CA PRO A 18 22.73 31.96 17.53
C PRO A 18 21.65 30.96 17.97
N LYS A 19 20.58 31.48 18.60
CA LYS A 19 19.39 30.73 19.07
C LYS A 19 18.60 30.01 17.94
N ARG A 20 19.09 30.05 16.70
CA ARG A 20 18.31 29.75 15.48
C ARG A 20 18.40 28.29 14.99
N LEU A 21 19.06 27.39 15.72
CA LEU A 21 19.09 25.96 15.36
C LEU A 21 17.98 25.11 16.01
N LYS A 22 17.36 25.54 17.11
CA LYS A 22 16.33 24.73 17.79
C LYS A 22 14.92 24.88 17.23
N GLU A 23 14.61 26.06 16.66
CA GLU A 23 13.30 26.35 16.08
C GLU A 23 13.09 25.68 14.70
N PHE A 24 14.18 25.43 13.97
CA PHE A 24 14.13 24.79 12.65
C PHE A 24 13.78 23.29 12.76
N ASP A 25 14.30 22.60 13.77
CA ASP A 25 13.98 21.19 14.04
C ASP A 25 12.55 21.02 14.60
N GLN A 26 12.08 21.95 15.43
CA GLN A 26 10.71 21.91 15.98
C GLN A 26 9.65 22.17 14.92
N ASN A 27 9.87 23.15 14.04
CA ASN A 27 8.93 23.44 12.95
C ASN A 27 8.83 22.27 11.96
N ASN A 28 9.94 21.60 11.65
CA ASN A 28 9.96 20.44 10.77
C ASN A 28 9.30 19.21 11.44
N GLN A 29 9.52 19.01 12.75
CA GLN A 29 8.82 17.96 13.52
C GLN A 29 7.32 18.22 13.67
N GLU A 30 6.89 19.48 13.81
CA GLU A 30 5.46 19.83 13.80
C GLU A 30 4.83 19.70 12.41
N GLU A 31 5.58 20.00 11.34
CA GLU A 31 5.13 19.86 9.96
C GLU A 31 5.00 18.38 9.56
N ILE A 32 5.92 17.51 10.02
CA ILE A 32 5.80 16.05 9.91
C ILE A 32 4.58 15.54 10.68
N LYS A 33 4.35 16.01 11.92
CA LYS A 33 3.15 15.65 12.70
C LYS A 33 1.85 16.15 12.07
N ARG A 34 1.84 17.34 11.45
CA ARG A 34 0.68 17.89 10.73
C ARG A 34 0.37 17.08 9.47
N ASN A 35 1.39 16.60 8.77
CA ASN A 35 1.22 15.77 7.56
C ASN A 35 0.80 14.32 7.89
N GLU A 36 1.13 13.80 9.07
CA GLU A 36 0.65 12.50 9.57
C GLU A 36 -0.81 12.53 10.07
N LEU A 37 -1.39 13.71 10.29
CA LEU A 37 -2.69 13.89 10.97
C LEU A 37 -3.92 13.83 10.07
N HIS A 38 -3.78 13.63 8.76
CA HIS A 38 -4.93 13.49 7.86
C HIS A 38 -4.90 12.17 7.09
N ASP A 39 -4.76 11.04 7.79
CA ASP A 39 -5.16 9.75 7.22
C ASP A 39 -6.65 9.90 6.80
N PRO A 40 -6.99 9.83 5.50
CA PRO A 40 -8.34 10.12 4.99
C PRO A 40 -9.40 9.12 5.48
N PHE A 41 -8.96 8.07 6.18
CA PHE A 41 -9.82 7.06 6.75
C PHE A 41 -10.04 7.24 8.26
N VAL A 42 -9.49 8.28 8.89
CA VAL A 42 -9.78 8.62 10.29
C VAL A 42 -11.01 9.51 10.36
N PHE A 43 -12.07 9.00 11.00
CA PHE A 43 -13.31 9.73 11.23
C PHE A 43 -13.57 9.82 12.73
N ASN A 44 -13.79 11.03 13.25
CA ASN A 44 -14.01 11.30 14.68
C ASN A 44 -12.91 10.69 15.59
N GLY A 45 -11.65 10.73 15.16
CA GLY A 45 -10.52 10.17 15.91
C GLY A 45 -10.42 8.64 15.90
N ALA A 46 -11.31 7.94 15.17
CA ALA A 46 -11.25 6.50 15.00
C ALA A 46 -10.91 6.12 13.55
N MET A 47 -10.02 5.15 13.40
CA MET A 47 -9.61 4.61 12.11
C MET A 47 -10.72 3.73 11.50
N ASP A 48 -11.27 4.13 10.35
CA ASP A 48 -12.17 3.29 9.56
C ASP A 48 -11.36 2.25 8.77
N TRP A 49 -11.06 1.14 9.46
CA TRP A 49 -10.35 0.01 8.89
C TRP A 49 -11.06 -0.62 7.69
N ARG A 50 -12.39 -0.52 7.61
CA ARG A 50 -13.13 -1.05 6.47
C ARG A 50 -12.91 -0.16 5.25
N ALA A 51 -13.05 1.15 5.38
CA ALA A 51 -12.79 2.09 4.30
C ALA A 51 -11.33 2.01 3.84
N LYS A 52 -10.38 1.93 4.79
CA LYS A 52 -8.95 1.72 4.47
C LYS A 52 -8.76 0.45 3.65
N PHE A 53 -9.31 -0.68 4.11
CA PHE A 53 -9.20 -1.95 3.40
C PHE A 53 -9.78 -1.90 1.99
N LEU A 54 -10.93 -1.27 1.78
CA LEU A 54 -11.53 -1.17 0.44
C LEU A 54 -10.74 -0.26 -0.50
N SER A 55 -9.99 0.71 0.04
CA SER A 55 -9.06 1.53 -0.73
C SER A 55 -7.80 0.74 -1.12
N ILE A 56 -7.04 0.28 -0.12
CA ILE A 56 -5.70 -0.29 -0.32
C ILE A 56 -5.72 -1.79 -0.66
N GLY A 57 -6.69 -2.54 -0.14
CA GLY A 57 -6.75 -3.99 -0.31
C GLY A 57 -5.56 -4.71 0.33
N PHE A 58 -4.98 -5.65 -0.41
CA PHE A 58 -3.83 -6.46 0.02
C PHE A 58 -2.51 -6.03 -0.63
N ASP A 59 -2.28 -4.72 -0.71
CA ASP A 59 -1.00 -4.18 -1.17
C ASP A 59 0.18 -4.81 -0.40
N GLU A 60 1.28 -5.14 -1.08
CA GLU A 60 2.39 -5.95 -0.52
C GLU A 60 3.01 -5.33 0.74
N ASN A 61 3.06 -4.00 0.80
CA ASN A 61 3.57 -3.25 1.95
C ASN A 61 2.45 -2.82 2.93
N GLY A 62 1.21 -3.26 2.69
CA GLY A 62 0.04 -2.87 3.47
C GLY A 62 -0.17 -3.77 4.69
N ILE A 63 -0.74 -3.19 5.75
CA ILE A 63 -1.06 -3.91 7.00
C ILE A 63 -1.90 -5.17 6.77
N PHE A 64 -2.89 -5.10 5.86
CA PHE A 64 -3.76 -6.24 5.58
C PHE A 64 -3.03 -7.41 4.93
N HIS A 65 -1.96 -7.16 4.18
CA HIS A 65 -1.14 -8.24 3.64
C HIS A 65 -0.39 -9.00 4.74
N GLN A 66 0.02 -8.30 5.81
CA GLN A 66 0.80 -8.88 6.90
C GLN A 66 -0.07 -9.65 7.89
N ILE A 67 -1.25 -9.09 8.23
CA ILE A 67 -2.09 -9.64 9.30
C ILE A 67 -3.13 -10.65 8.80
N CYS A 68 -3.53 -10.57 7.52
CA CYS A 68 -4.51 -11.50 6.99
C CYS A 68 -3.82 -12.81 6.61
N PRO A 69 -4.39 -13.97 6.98
CA PRO A 69 -3.89 -15.24 6.50
C PRO A 69 -4.25 -15.44 5.03
N TYR A 70 -3.38 -16.12 4.27
CA TYR A 70 -3.70 -16.51 2.90
C TYR A 70 -4.97 -17.36 2.84
N ARG A 71 -5.81 -17.05 1.85
CA ARG A 71 -7.10 -17.73 1.68
C ARG A 71 -6.93 -19.18 1.27
N LYS A 72 -7.79 -20.03 1.85
CA LYS A 72 -7.86 -21.47 1.58
C LYS A 72 -9.20 -21.84 0.94
N GLY A 73 -9.24 -22.99 0.28
CA GLY A 73 -10.49 -23.56 -0.24
C GLY A 73 -11.00 -22.96 -1.56
N ARG A 74 -12.31 -23.09 -1.79
CA ARG A 74 -12.97 -22.74 -3.06
C ARG A 74 -12.89 -21.25 -3.34
N TRP A 75 -12.67 -20.87 -4.60
CA TRP A 75 -12.71 -19.48 -5.01
C TRP A 75 -14.13 -18.94 -5.00
N ARG A 76 -14.28 -17.71 -4.51
CA ARG A 76 -15.55 -16.96 -4.56
C ARG A 76 -15.84 -16.53 -6.01
N LYS A 77 -17.08 -16.15 -6.31
CA LYS A 77 -17.46 -15.76 -7.68
C LYS A 77 -16.73 -14.48 -8.09
N GLU A 78 -16.65 -13.53 -7.18
CA GLU A 78 -15.98 -12.24 -7.33
C GLU A 78 -14.48 -12.43 -7.53
N GLU A 79 -13.88 -13.34 -6.76
CA GLU A 79 -12.48 -13.75 -6.89
C GLU A 79 -12.18 -14.37 -8.26
N VAL A 80 -13.05 -15.27 -8.76
CA VAL A 80 -12.91 -15.85 -10.11
C VAL A 80 -13.04 -14.78 -11.19
N ALA A 81 -14.03 -13.89 -11.07
CA ALA A 81 -14.27 -12.84 -12.06
C ALA A 81 -13.08 -11.88 -12.16
N TYR A 82 -12.58 -11.41 -11.02
CA TYR A 82 -11.42 -10.51 -10.98
C TYR A 82 -10.17 -11.17 -11.56
N ALA A 83 -9.87 -12.41 -11.16
CA ALA A 83 -8.72 -13.15 -11.68
C ALA A 83 -8.80 -13.44 -13.18
N LYS A 84 -9.99 -13.74 -13.69
CA LYS A 84 -10.19 -13.99 -15.12
C LYS A 84 -9.85 -12.75 -15.95
N GLU A 85 -10.30 -11.58 -15.49
CA GLU A 85 -9.99 -10.32 -16.15
C GLU A 85 -8.48 -10.01 -16.09
N LEU A 86 -7.82 -10.24 -14.94
CA LEU A 86 -6.36 -10.08 -14.83
C LEU A 86 -5.60 -10.97 -15.82
N VAL A 87 -5.99 -12.25 -15.93
CA VAL A 87 -5.39 -13.20 -16.89
C VAL A 87 -5.59 -12.72 -18.33
N GLN A 88 -6.79 -12.25 -18.67
CA GLN A 88 -7.09 -11.71 -20.01
C GLN A 88 -6.28 -10.44 -20.31
N MET A 89 -6.12 -9.54 -19.34
CA MET A 89 -5.34 -8.30 -19.48
C MET A 89 -3.85 -8.59 -19.69
N VAL A 90 -3.30 -9.59 -18.99
CA VAL A 90 -1.91 -10.03 -19.21
C VAL A 90 -1.76 -10.68 -20.59
N HIS A 91 -2.66 -11.57 -20.99
CA HIS A 91 -2.60 -12.21 -22.32
C HIS A 91 -2.76 -11.24 -23.49
N THR A 92 -3.52 -10.15 -23.30
CA THR A 92 -3.69 -9.08 -24.30
C THR A 92 -2.62 -7.99 -24.22
N ASN A 93 -1.57 -8.19 -23.42
CA ASN A 93 -0.47 -7.24 -23.18
C ASN A 93 -0.93 -5.86 -22.69
N ARG A 94 -2.10 -5.77 -22.05
CA ARG A 94 -2.59 -4.51 -21.44
C ARG A 94 -2.00 -4.26 -20.06
N ILE A 95 -1.60 -5.33 -19.36
CA ILE A 95 -0.84 -5.26 -18.11
C ILE A 95 0.49 -5.96 -18.34
N LYS A 96 1.59 -5.27 -18.05
CA LYS A 96 2.93 -5.85 -18.11
C LYS A 96 3.27 -6.46 -16.75
N LEU A 97 3.71 -7.71 -16.74
CA LEU A 97 4.27 -8.33 -15.54
C LEU A 97 5.64 -7.69 -15.21
N GLN A 98 5.99 -7.65 -13.93
CA GLN A 98 7.34 -7.25 -13.52
C GLN A 98 8.38 -8.24 -14.03
N ASP A 99 9.62 -7.78 -14.18
CA ASP A 99 10.70 -8.65 -14.66
C ASP A 99 10.85 -9.87 -13.73
N GLN A 100 10.90 -11.06 -14.33
CA GLN A 100 10.94 -12.37 -13.65
C GLN A 100 9.67 -12.79 -12.89
N GLN A 101 8.61 -11.97 -12.86
CA GLN A 101 7.36 -12.34 -12.21
C GLN A 101 6.54 -13.29 -13.09
N SER A 102 6.14 -14.43 -12.53
CA SER A 102 5.22 -15.33 -13.23
C SER A 102 3.76 -14.85 -13.15
N LEU A 103 2.93 -15.21 -14.13
CA LEU A 103 1.47 -14.93 -14.06
C LEU A 103 0.85 -15.50 -12.77
N ARG A 104 1.35 -16.65 -12.32
CA ARG A 104 0.91 -17.30 -11.08
C ARG A 104 1.20 -16.43 -9.87
N GLU A 105 2.44 -15.95 -9.72
CA GLU A 105 2.84 -15.03 -8.64
C GLU A 105 2.05 -13.74 -8.67
N PHE A 106 1.86 -13.17 -9.88
CA PHE A 106 1.09 -11.94 -10.05
C PHE A 106 -0.35 -12.10 -9.54
N ILE A 107 -1.06 -13.14 -9.98
CA ILE A 107 -2.43 -13.40 -9.53
C ILE A 107 -2.48 -13.74 -8.03
N ALA A 108 -1.51 -14.51 -7.53
CA ALA A 108 -1.41 -14.88 -6.11
C ALA A 108 -1.30 -13.63 -5.23
N LYS A 109 -0.45 -12.68 -5.62
CA LYS A 109 -0.29 -11.37 -4.97
C LYS A 109 -1.59 -10.56 -5.00
N LYS A 110 -2.19 -10.35 -6.18
CA LYS A 110 -3.44 -9.54 -6.31
C LYS A 110 -4.62 -10.13 -5.54
N LEU A 111 -4.67 -11.44 -5.42
CA LEU A 111 -5.71 -12.13 -4.67
C LEU A 111 -5.35 -12.33 -3.20
N HIS A 112 -4.13 -12.09 -2.74
CA HIS A 112 -3.68 -12.52 -1.41
C HIS A 112 -3.99 -14.01 -1.17
N SER A 113 -3.44 -14.84 -2.07
CA SER A 113 -3.61 -16.29 -2.12
C SER A 113 -2.24 -16.94 -2.28
N ASP A 114 -2.13 -18.22 -1.93
CA ASP A 114 -0.94 -19.00 -2.26
C ASP A 114 -0.86 -19.33 -3.76
N GLU A 115 0.36 -19.39 -4.29
CA GLU A 115 0.62 -19.71 -5.70
C GLU A 115 0.09 -21.08 -6.11
N MET A 116 0.11 -22.06 -5.20
CA MET A 116 -0.37 -23.41 -5.51
C MET A 116 -1.89 -23.46 -5.70
N ARG A 117 -2.64 -22.66 -4.96
CA ARG A 117 -4.09 -22.49 -5.12
C ARG A 117 -4.41 -21.79 -6.43
N VAL A 118 -3.61 -20.81 -6.83
CA VAL A 118 -3.71 -20.18 -8.16
C VAL A 118 -3.42 -21.20 -9.25
N LEU A 119 -2.30 -21.93 -9.15
CA LEU A 119 -1.92 -22.98 -10.11
C LEU A 119 -3.05 -23.99 -10.30
N LYS A 120 -3.53 -24.57 -9.19
CA LYS A 120 -4.63 -25.55 -9.20
C LYS A 120 -5.91 -24.98 -9.79
N LYS A 121 -6.19 -23.69 -9.61
CA LYS A 121 -7.43 -23.10 -10.11
C LYS A 121 -7.35 -22.73 -11.58
N VAL A 122 -6.31 -22.00 -11.96
CA VAL A 122 -6.16 -21.43 -13.30
C VAL A 122 -5.94 -22.55 -14.32
N PHE A 123 -5.09 -23.53 -14.02
CA PHE A 123 -4.77 -24.61 -14.96
C PHE A 123 -5.88 -25.66 -15.12
N ASN A 124 -6.68 -25.92 -14.08
CA ASN A 124 -7.71 -26.95 -14.14
C ASN A 124 -9.10 -26.42 -14.54
N SER A 125 -9.28 -25.10 -14.65
CA SER A 125 -10.59 -24.50 -14.87
C SER A 125 -10.71 -23.93 -16.28
N LYS A 126 -11.69 -24.43 -17.03
CA LYS A 126 -12.06 -23.91 -18.37
C LYS A 126 -12.38 -22.41 -18.38
N ALA A 127 -12.73 -21.84 -17.23
CA ALA A 127 -13.02 -20.41 -17.09
C ALA A 127 -11.83 -19.48 -17.40
N PHE A 128 -10.59 -19.99 -17.36
CA PHE A 128 -9.37 -19.22 -17.62
C PHE A 128 -8.76 -19.51 -19.01
N VAL A 129 -9.44 -20.33 -19.82
CA VAL A 129 -9.01 -20.53 -21.21
C VAL A 129 -9.29 -19.24 -21.97
N CYS A 130 -8.23 -18.49 -22.26
CA CYS A 130 -8.31 -17.27 -23.05
C CYS A 130 -8.63 -17.65 -24.50
N GLN A 131 -9.90 -17.51 -24.91
CA GLN A 131 -10.25 -17.58 -26.32
C GLN A 131 -9.72 -16.32 -26.99
N THR A 132 -8.61 -16.46 -27.70
CA THR A 132 -7.97 -15.41 -28.50
C THR A 132 -8.87 -15.02 -29.66
N SER A 133 -9.92 -14.26 -29.40
CA SER A 133 -10.64 -13.49 -30.42
C SER A 133 -10.39 -12.02 -30.12
N LEU A 134 -9.30 -11.50 -30.69
CA LEU A 134 -8.86 -10.12 -30.52
C LEU A 134 -9.67 -9.21 -31.47
N PRO A 135 -10.49 -8.28 -30.98
CA PRO A 135 -10.69 -7.03 -31.70
C PRO A 135 -9.41 -6.20 -31.55
N GLN A 136 -8.81 -5.82 -32.68
CA GLN A 136 -7.66 -4.92 -32.83
C GLN A 136 -7.91 -3.56 -32.18
N SER A 137 -7.87 -3.51 -30.85
CA SER A 137 -8.13 -2.31 -30.06
C SER A 137 -6.85 -1.92 -29.34
N ILE A 138 -6.20 -0.90 -29.91
CA ILE A 138 -5.20 0.04 -29.37
C ILE A 138 -4.23 -0.56 -28.32
N ASN A 139 -2.93 -0.56 -28.66
CA ASN A 139 -1.80 -0.94 -27.81
C ASN A 139 -1.61 -0.01 -26.59
N ILE A 140 -2.62 0.12 -25.74
CA ILE A 140 -2.51 0.85 -24.47
C ILE A 140 -2.07 -0.14 -23.41
N ILE A 141 -0.81 0.00 -22.99
CA ILE A 141 -0.26 -0.71 -21.84
C ILE A 141 -0.52 0.17 -20.62
N TYR A 142 -1.29 -0.33 -19.66
CA TYR A 142 -1.58 0.36 -18.41
C TYR A 142 -0.44 0.11 -17.42
N GLN A 143 0.04 1.17 -16.78
CA GLN A 143 1.02 1.07 -15.70
C GLN A 143 0.38 0.68 -14.37
N ASP A 144 -0.86 1.11 -14.13
CA ASP A 144 -1.64 0.81 -12.93
C ASP A 144 -2.97 0.17 -13.31
N GLU A 145 -3.20 -1.05 -12.82
CA GLU A 145 -4.43 -1.80 -13.07
C GLU A 145 -5.70 -1.11 -12.52
N ARG A 146 -5.56 -0.24 -11.50
CA ARG A 146 -6.68 0.50 -10.89
C ARG A 146 -7.29 1.54 -11.83
N THR A 147 -6.54 1.96 -12.85
CA THR A 147 -7.03 2.92 -13.86
C THR A 147 -7.98 2.27 -14.87
N ILE A 148 -8.00 0.94 -14.95
CA ILE A 148 -8.85 0.18 -15.86
C ILE A 148 -10.22 -0.03 -15.21
N GLN A 149 -11.21 0.79 -15.59
CA GLN A 149 -12.53 0.82 -14.93
C GLN A 149 -13.24 -0.54 -14.77
N PRO A 150 -13.28 -1.43 -15.79
CA PRO A 150 -13.85 -2.78 -15.61
C PRO A 150 -13.10 -3.61 -14.57
N LEU A 151 -11.78 -3.51 -14.56
CA LEU A 151 -10.92 -4.27 -13.66
C LEU A 151 -10.99 -3.75 -12.22
N GLU A 152 -11.03 -2.42 -12.05
CA GLU A 152 -11.18 -1.80 -10.74
C GLU A 152 -12.53 -2.13 -10.11
N SER A 153 -13.61 -2.17 -10.91
CA SER A 153 -14.93 -2.58 -10.43
C SER A 153 -14.91 -4.04 -9.92
N LEU A 154 -14.21 -4.93 -10.63
CA LEU A 154 -14.02 -6.31 -10.19
C LEU A 154 -13.13 -6.42 -8.96
N ARG A 155 -12.06 -5.61 -8.87
CA ARG A 155 -11.22 -5.50 -7.67
C ARG A 155 -12.05 -5.09 -6.46
N GLN A 156 -12.87 -4.05 -6.59
CA GLN A 156 -13.76 -3.58 -5.53
C GLN A 156 -14.78 -4.64 -5.11
N ALA A 157 -15.40 -5.35 -6.06
CA ALA A 157 -16.31 -6.45 -5.75
C ALA A 157 -15.61 -7.57 -4.98
N PHE A 158 -14.40 -7.94 -5.41
CA PHE A 158 -13.56 -8.92 -4.72
C PHE A 158 -13.22 -8.46 -3.29
N LEU A 159 -12.72 -7.24 -3.09
CA LEU A 159 -12.39 -6.72 -1.76
C LEU A 159 -13.62 -6.66 -0.86
N LYS A 160 -14.76 -6.18 -1.35
CA LYS A 160 -16.03 -6.21 -0.59
C LYS A 160 -16.41 -7.62 -0.17
N SER A 161 -16.14 -8.63 -0.99
CA SER A 161 -16.44 -10.03 -0.64
C SER A 161 -15.60 -10.51 0.56
N VAL A 162 -14.35 -10.07 0.68
CA VAL A 162 -13.41 -10.51 1.73
C VAL A 162 -13.27 -9.52 2.90
N GLN A 163 -13.96 -8.38 2.85
CA GLN A 163 -13.80 -7.29 3.84
C GLN A 163 -13.97 -7.73 5.30
N LEU A 164 -14.85 -8.71 5.55
CA LEU A 164 -15.08 -9.21 6.90
C LEU A 164 -13.84 -9.91 7.47
N GLU A 165 -13.14 -10.69 6.64
CA GLU A 165 -11.92 -11.39 7.05
C GLU A 165 -10.82 -10.38 7.44
N ALA A 166 -10.66 -9.32 6.64
CA ALA A 166 -9.68 -8.25 6.90
C ALA A 166 -10.01 -7.45 8.17
N VAL A 167 -11.29 -7.09 8.38
CA VAL A 167 -11.73 -6.35 9.58
C VAL A 167 -11.63 -7.22 10.84
N LEU A 168 -11.81 -8.53 10.74
CA LEU A 168 -11.58 -9.44 11.87
C LEU A 168 -10.09 -9.58 12.18
N ALA A 169 -9.23 -9.70 11.16
CA ALA A 169 -7.79 -9.80 11.33
C ALA A 169 -7.21 -8.56 12.04
N ILE A 170 -7.61 -7.35 11.63
CA ILE A 170 -7.13 -6.12 12.28
C ILE A 170 -7.58 -6.00 13.73
N ARG A 171 -8.83 -6.41 14.05
CA ARG A 171 -9.30 -6.42 15.43
C ARG A 171 -8.53 -7.40 16.31
N GLN A 172 -8.09 -8.53 15.75
CA GLN A 172 -7.26 -9.49 16.48
C GLN A 172 -5.85 -8.93 16.70
N HIS A 173 -5.27 -8.32 15.67
CA HIS A 173 -3.95 -7.70 15.74
C HIS A 173 -3.90 -6.60 16.81
N LEU A 174 -4.85 -5.66 16.81
CA LEU A 174 -4.89 -4.57 17.80
C LEU A 174 -5.03 -5.07 19.25
N LYS A 175 -5.73 -6.18 19.49
CA LYS A 175 -5.83 -6.79 20.82
C LYS A 175 -4.52 -7.42 21.29
N GLN A 176 -3.72 -7.94 20.37
CA GLN A 176 -2.42 -8.52 20.68
C GLN A 176 -1.42 -7.43 21.10
N ASP A 177 -1.49 -6.25 20.46
CA ASP A 177 -0.63 -5.11 20.78
C ASP A 177 -0.93 -4.50 22.16
N GLU A 178 -2.19 -4.53 22.62
CA GLU A 178 -2.59 -4.03 23.96
C GLU A 178 -2.23 -5.00 25.11
N SER A 179 -1.71 -6.19 24.80
CA SER A 179 -1.43 -7.24 25.80
C SER A 179 0.02 -7.26 26.30
N PHE A 180 0.82 -6.21 25.99
CA PHE A 180 2.22 -6.07 26.41
C PHE A 180 2.45 -4.87 27.33
#